data_AF-A0A6B1AEW4-F1
#
_entry.id   AF-A0A6B1AEW4-F1
#
_cell.length_a   1.000
_cell.length_b   1.000
_cell.length_c   1.000
_cell.angle_alpha   90.00
_cell.angle_beta   90.00
_cell.angle_gamma   90.00
#
_symmetry.space_group_name_H-M   'P 1'
#
loop_
_entity.id
_entity.type
_entity.pdbx_description
1 polymer ?
#
loop_
_entity_poly.entity_id
_entity_poly.type
_entity_poly.pdbx_seq_one_letter_code
_entity_poly.pdbx_strand_id
1 'polypeptide(L)'
;MGVELQDLLKAGVHFGHQTHRWNPKMRKYIFAECGGIYLIDLKKTQRELERAHELVRQTIVEGKSVLFVCTKSQLARVVRGEAERCGSFYVTERWLGGMLTNFQTIKKNIARLKELERGVEEGAFEFYTKKERLLLEREREKLDRYLSGIKEMTRLPGLVFVVDSTREDIAVREANRLGIPVVAIADTNADPDLLTIAIAGNDDAIRSVSLITRSIADVVETSRREIPEAGREEAESQAYTYSSDAGGVADAAGSSRRRRPRRKPRPEVIAQRLHHPAVIESADEGAEPAESDAKAEAADKSEPAAADKPEPAVADNPEPAADAGSEDAEAAVVGEVESEEK
;
A
#
# COMPACT_ATOMS: atom_id res chain seq x y z
N MET A 1 -30.22 4.88 -6.86
CA MET A 1 -29.15 5.90 -6.95
C MET A 1 -28.19 5.42 -8.02
N GLY A 2 -28.03 6.18 -9.09
CA GLY A 2 -27.12 5.86 -10.18
C GLY A 2 -26.36 7.12 -10.55
N VAL A 3 -25.09 6.96 -10.95
CA VAL A 3 -24.29 8.08 -11.43
C VAL A 3 -24.71 8.38 -12.87
N GLU A 4 -25.17 9.60 -13.13
CA GLU A 4 -25.56 9.97 -14.49
C GLU A 4 -24.35 10.17 -15.40
N LEU A 5 -24.57 9.98 -16.71
CA LEU A 5 -23.56 10.24 -17.75
C LEU A 5 -22.98 11.66 -17.67
N GLN A 6 -23.79 12.64 -17.27
CA GLN A 6 -23.36 14.02 -17.07
C GLN A 6 -22.36 14.17 -15.92
N ASP A 7 -22.51 13.39 -14.85
CA ASP A 7 -21.65 13.51 -13.67
C ASP A 7 -20.31 12.81 -13.90
N LEU A 8 -20.31 11.66 -14.59
CA LEU A 8 -19.09 11.04 -15.12
C LEU A 8 -18.31 12.00 -16.03
N LEU A 9 -19.01 12.77 -16.87
CA LEU A 9 -18.40 13.78 -17.74
C LEU A 9 -17.81 14.94 -16.91
N LYS A 10 -18.60 15.56 -16.02
CA LYS A 10 -18.17 16.67 -15.14
C LYS A 10 -16.97 16.29 -14.26
N ALA A 11 -16.95 15.06 -13.74
CA ALA A 11 -15.87 14.55 -12.88
C ALA A 11 -14.57 14.21 -13.64
N GLY A 12 -14.60 14.14 -14.97
CA GLY A 12 -13.43 13.85 -15.80
C GLY A 12 -13.11 12.36 -15.98
N VAL A 13 -14.09 11.47 -15.75
CA VAL A 13 -13.91 10.00 -15.84
C VAL A 13 -13.51 9.54 -17.25
N HIS A 14 -13.83 10.32 -18.27
CA HIS A 14 -13.63 10.03 -19.69
C HIS A 14 -12.18 10.21 -20.19
N PHE A 15 -11.32 10.90 -19.45
CA PHE A 15 -9.91 11.05 -19.81
C PHE A 15 -9.15 9.79 -19.40
N GLY A 16 -8.45 9.15 -20.32
CA GLY A 16 -7.46 8.11 -20.03
C GLY A 16 -6.02 8.62 -20.12
N HIS A 17 -5.10 7.67 -20.18
CA HIS A 17 -3.68 7.90 -20.42
C HIS A 17 -3.31 8.25 -21.87
N GLN A 18 -2.04 8.65 -22.04
CA GLN A 18 -1.40 8.93 -23.33
C GLN A 18 -1.28 7.68 -24.21
N THR A 19 -1.34 7.87 -25.53
CA THR A 19 -1.46 6.78 -26.53
C THR A 19 -0.32 5.76 -26.53
N HIS A 20 0.88 6.11 -26.05
CA HIS A 20 2.00 5.17 -25.94
C HIS A 20 1.96 4.27 -24.69
N ARG A 21 1.09 4.55 -23.71
CA ARG A 21 1.00 3.79 -22.44
C ARG A 21 -0.17 2.81 -22.39
N TRP A 22 -0.96 2.72 -23.45
CA TRP A 22 -2.19 1.92 -23.47
C TRP A 22 -1.93 0.42 -23.57
N ASN A 23 -2.88 -0.37 -23.07
CA ASN A 23 -2.97 -1.80 -23.25
C ASN A 23 -3.93 -2.12 -24.41
N PRO A 24 -3.50 -2.87 -25.45
CA PRO A 24 -4.36 -3.25 -26.58
C PRO A 24 -5.68 -3.91 -26.20
N LYS A 25 -5.76 -4.58 -25.04
CA LYS A 25 -6.99 -5.20 -24.53
C LYS A 25 -8.06 -4.18 -24.12
N MET A 26 -7.65 -2.97 -23.74
CA MET A 26 -8.56 -1.86 -23.40
C MET A 26 -9.21 -1.23 -24.63
N ARG A 27 -8.86 -1.64 -25.87
CA ARG A 27 -9.49 -1.16 -27.11
C ARG A 27 -11.02 -1.23 -27.10
N LYS A 28 -11.60 -2.21 -26.40
CA LYS A 28 -13.06 -2.36 -26.27
C LYS A 28 -13.72 -1.23 -25.46
N TYR A 29 -12.98 -0.58 -24.56
CA TYR A 29 -13.47 0.51 -23.71
C TYR A 29 -13.08 1.91 -24.21
N ILE A 30 -12.08 2.03 -25.08
CA ILE A 30 -11.69 3.29 -25.71
C ILE A 30 -12.76 3.71 -26.74
N PHE A 31 -13.12 5.00 -26.74
CA PHE A 31 -14.07 5.63 -27.66
C PHE A 31 -13.36 6.33 -28.82
N ALA A 32 -12.38 7.18 -28.51
CA ALA A 32 -11.66 8.01 -29.46
C ALA A 32 -10.27 8.40 -28.93
N GLU A 33 -9.49 9.09 -29.77
CA GLU A 33 -8.23 9.74 -29.39
C GLU A 33 -8.38 11.25 -29.61
N CYS A 34 -7.89 12.05 -28.67
CA CYS A 34 -7.88 13.52 -28.78
C CYS A 34 -6.56 14.06 -28.22
N GLY A 35 -5.78 14.76 -29.06
CA GLY A 35 -4.51 15.37 -28.64
C GLY A 35 -3.46 14.39 -28.07
N GLY A 36 -3.46 13.13 -28.53
CA GLY A 36 -2.57 12.08 -28.02
C GLY A 36 -3.00 11.44 -26.68
N ILE A 37 -4.22 11.74 -26.21
CA ILE A 37 -4.85 11.12 -25.04
C ILE A 37 -6.03 10.26 -25.51
N TYR A 38 -6.17 9.05 -24.96
CA TYR A 38 -7.34 8.22 -25.23
C TYR A 38 -8.55 8.66 -24.39
N LEU A 39 -9.72 8.68 -25.03
CA LEU A 39 -11.00 8.95 -24.41
C LEU A 39 -11.75 7.63 -24.15
N ILE A 40 -12.29 7.48 -22.95
CA ILE A 40 -13.00 6.27 -22.49
C ILE A 40 -14.50 6.39 -22.77
N ASP A 41 -15.12 5.31 -23.23
CA ASP A 41 -16.55 5.23 -23.51
C ASP A 41 -17.39 5.17 -22.22
N LEU A 42 -17.84 6.34 -21.77
CA LEU A 42 -18.65 6.49 -20.55
C LEU A 42 -19.94 5.65 -20.55
N LYS A 43 -20.51 5.27 -21.70
CA LYS A 43 -21.69 4.38 -21.73
C LYS A 43 -21.33 2.95 -21.32
N LYS A 44 -20.09 2.52 -21.56
CA LYS A 44 -19.56 1.25 -21.05
C LYS A 44 -19.23 1.38 -19.57
N THR A 45 -18.59 2.48 -19.15
CA THR A 45 -18.35 2.79 -17.73
C THR A 45 -19.62 2.68 -16.89
N GLN A 46 -20.73 3.29 -17.35
CA GLN A 46 -22.01 3.24 -16.65
C GLN A 46 -22.52 1.79 -16.49
N ARG A 47 -22.49 0.99 -17.56
CA ARG A 47 -22.92 -0.42 -17.52
C ARG A 47 -22.06 -1.28 -16.61
N GLU A 48 -20.74 -1.09 -16.62
CA GLU A 48 -19.83 -1.84 -15.74
C GLU A 48 -19.99 -1.38 -14.27
N LEU A 49 -20.29 -0.11 -14.03
CA LEU A 49 -20.62 0.42 -12.69
C LEU A 49 -21.95 -0.17 -12.16
N GLU A 50 -22.98 -0.28 -13.01
CA GLU A 50 -24.24 -0.97 -12.67
C GLU A 50 -24.01 -2.44 -12.30
N ARG A 51 -23.17 -3.16 -13.06
CA ARG A 51 -22.75 -4.54 -12.74
C ARG A 51 -21.94 -4.62 -11.44
N ALA A 52 -21.07 -3.64 -11.18
CA ALA A 52 -20.30 -3.56 -9.95
C ALA A 52 -21.19 -3.34 -8.72
N HIS A 53 -22.20 -2.46 -8.83
CA HIS A 53 -23.18 -2.25 -7.76
C HIS A 53 -23.91 -3.54 -7.39
N GLU A 54 -24.36 -4.30 -8.39
CA GLU A 54 -25.06 -5.58 -8.15
C GLU A 54 -24.14 -6.62 -7.49
N LEU A 55 -22.89 -6.77 -7.96
CA LEU A 55 -21.93 -7.70 -7.35
C LEU A 55 -21.55 -7.32 -5.91
N VAL A 56 -21.39 -6.01 -5.63
CA VAL A 56 -21.13 -5.49 -4.28
C VAL A 56 -22.32 -5.75 -3.35
N ARG A 57 -23.56 -5.49 -3.82
CA ARG A 57 -24.79 -5.82 -3.09
C ARG A 57 -24.87 -7.30 -2.76
N GLN A 58 -24.70 -8.18 -3.75
CA GLN A 58 -24.72 -9.64 -3.57
C GLN A 58 -23.69 -10.09 -2.52
N THR A 59 -22.45 -9.59 -2.60
CA THR A 59 -21.39 -9.89 -1.64
C THR A 59 -21.80 -9.56 -0.19
N ILE A 60 -22.51 -8.44 0.00
CA ILE A 60 -22.96 -7.99 1.33
C ILE A 60 -24.17 -8.79 1.82
N VAL A 61 -25.10 -9.15 0.93
CA VAL A 61 -26.25 -10.01 1.23
C VAL A 61 -25.81 -11.43 1.60
N GLU A 62 -24.74 -11.96 1.00
CA GLU A 62 -24.03 -13.16 1.44
C GLU A 62 -23.29 -12.99 2.79
N GLY A 63 -23.40 -11.82 3.41
CA GLY A 63 -22.75 -11.49 4.67
C GLY A 63 -21.22 -11.45 4.56
N LYS A 64 -20.63 -11.16 3.40
CA LYS A 64 -19.17 -11.04 3.23
C LYS A 64 -18.73 -9.56 3.23
N SER A 65 -17.48 -9.31 3.63
CA SER A 65 -16.91 -7.97 3.68
C SER A 65 -16.30 -7.52 2.35
N VAL A 66 -16.31 -6.21 2.12
CA VAL A 66 -15.63 -5.54 0.99
C VAL A 66 -14.34 -4.90 1.50
N LEU A 67 -13.26 -5.02 0.73
CA LEU A 67 -11.96 -4.41 1.00
C LEU A 67 -11.63 -3.35 -0.06
N PHE A 68 -11.41 -2.10 0.35
CA PHE A 68 -11.01 -0.99 -0.52
C PHE A 68 -9.47 -0.87 -0.58
N VAL A 69 -8.87 -0.80 -1.76
CA VAL A 69 -7.40 -0.79 -1.94
C VAL A 69 -6.96 0.37 -2.83
N CYS A 70 -6.02 1.19 -2.35
CA CYS A 70 -5.48 2.34 -3.08
C CYS A 70 -4.19 2.89 -2.45
N THR A 71 -3.00 2.62 -3.01
CA THR A 71 -1.72 3.20 -2.54
C THR A 71 -1.31 4.50 -3.25
N LYS A 72 -2.16 5.06 -4.13
CA LYS A 72 -1.95 6.40 -4.70
C LYS A 72 -2.15 7.46 -3.60
N SER A 73 -1.07 8.15 -3.21
CA SER A 73 -1.07 9.11 -2.08
C SER A 73 -2.10 10.24 -2.21
N GLN A 74 -2.37 10.73 -3.43
CA GLN A 74 -3.39 11.76 -3.70
C GLN A 74 -4.82 11.28 -3.44
N LEU A 75 -5.06 9.96 -3.50
CA LEU A 75 -6.38 9.33 -3.44
C LEU A 75 -6.61 8.57 -2.14
N ALA A 76 -5.53 8.16 -1.46
CA ALA A 76 -5.54 7.45 -0.18
C ALA A 76 -6.50 8.07 0.86
N ARG A 77 -6.51 9.40 1.00
CA ARG A 77 -7.42 10.11 1.92
C ARG A 77 -8.90 10.00 1.52
N VAL A 78 -9.20 10.03 0.23
CA VAL A 78 -10.57 9.91 -0.30
C VAL A 78 -11.07 8.49 -0.07
N VAL A 79 -10.30 7.49 -0.48
CA VAL A 79 -10.68 6.07 -0.34
C VAL A 79 -10.79 5.68 1.15
N ARG A 80 -9.91 6.21 2.02
CA ARG A 80 -10.02 6.03 3.48
C ARG A 80 -11.36 6.57 4.01
N GLY A 81 -11.68 7.84 3.73
CA GLY A 81 -12.89 8.47 4.25
C GLY A 81 -14.18 7.80 3.79
N GLU A 82 -14.25 7.36 2.53
CA GLU A 82 -15.41 6.62 2.02
C GLU A 82 -15.53 5.21 2.59
N ALA A 83 -14.40 4.50 2.79
CA ALA A 83 -14.38 3.19 3.43
C ALA A 83 -14.78 3.27 4.92
N GLU A 84 -14.26 4.26 5.65
CA GLU A 84 -14.64 4.54 7.05
C GLU A 84 -16.13 4.90 7.15
N ARG A 85 -16.65 5.75 6.25
CA ARG A 85 -18.06 6.14 6.20
C ARG A 85 -19.01 4.95 6.04
N CYS A 86 -18.70 4.01 5.15
CA CYS A 86 -19.51 2.80 4.97
C CYS A 86 -19.16 1.65 5.94
N GLY A 87 -18.17 1.84 6.82
CA GLY A 87 -17.68 0.82 7.77
C GLY A 87 -17.01 -0.38 7.11
N SER A 88 -16.35 -0.18 5.96
CA SER A 88 -15.63 -1.23 5.23
C SER A 88 -14.13 -1.21 5.53
N PHE A 89 -13.47 -2.34 5.26
CA PHE A 89 -12.03 -2.46 5.43
C PHE A 89 -11.29 -1.72 4.30
N TYR A 90 -10.09 -1.21 4.59
CA TYR A 90 -9.27 -0.52 3.61
C TYR A 90 -7.78 -0.78 3.74
N VAL A 91 -7.04 -0.62 2.63
CA VAL A 91 -5.58 -0.54 2.59
C VAL A 91 -5.19 0.66 1.74
N THR A 92 -4.63 1.69 2.39
CA THR A 92 -4.35 3.00 1.74
C THR A 92 -2.87 3.41 1.70
N GLU A 93 -2.01 2.73 2.47
CA GLU A 93 -0.59 3.07 2.56
C GLU A 93 0.25 2.22 1.61
N ARG A 94 0.49 0.95 1.96
CA ARG A 94 1.25 0.00 1.13
C ARG A 94 0.67 -1.39 1.26
N TRP A 95 0.38 -2.03 0.12
CA TRP A 95 0.10 -3.46 0.09
C TRP A 95 1.33 -4.26 0.51
N LEU A 96 1.20 -5.08 1.55
CA LEU A 96 2.21 -6.04 1.96
C LEU A 96 1.93 -7.36 1.25
N GLY A 97 2.87 -7.85 0.45
CA GLY A 97 2.74 -9.13 -0.24
C GLY A 97 2.47 -10.27 0.76
N GLY A 98 1.42 -11.05 0.50
CA GLY A 98 0.88 -12.02 1.44
C GLY A 98 -0.30 -11.51 2.28
N MET A 99 -0.82 -10.31 2.01
CA MET A 99 -1.94 -9.72 2.76
C MET A 99 -3.19 -10.59 2.77
N LEU A 100 -3.50 -11.23 1.63
CA LEU A 100 -4.61 -12.18 1.51
C LEU A 100 -4.10 -13.63 1.52
N THR A 101 -3.04 -13.91 0.76
CA THR A 101 -2.53 -15.29 0.57
C THR A 101 -1.80 -15.86 1.78
N ASN A 102 -1.28 -15.02 2.68
CA ASN A 102 -0.65 -15.41 3.94
C ASN A 102 -1.37 -14.75 5.14
N PHE A 103 -2.71 -14.73 5.09
CA PHE A 103 -3.54 -14.04 6.08
C PHE A 103 -3.30 -14.52 7.53
N GLN A 104 -2.90 -15.78 7.76
CA GLN A 104 -2.51 -16.27 9.09
C GLN A 104 -1.33 -15.49 9.70
N THR A 105 -0.36 -15.05 8.89
CA THR A 105 0.77 -14.24 9.36
C THR A 105 0.35 -12.81 9.61
N ILE A 106 -0.52 -12.26 8.77
CA ILE A 106 -1.10 -10.92 8.93
C ILE A 106 -1.94 -10.85 10.22
N LYS A 107 -2.76 -11.86 10.52
CA LYS A 107 -3.48 -11.98 11.80
C LYS A 107 -2.56 -11.92 13.01
N LYS A 108 -1.37 -12.54 12.96
CA LYS A 108 -0.38 -12.45 14.05
C LYS A 108 0.16 -11.03 14.22
N ASN A 109 0.41 -10.32 13.12
CA ASN A 109 0.83 -8.91 13.16
C ASN A 109 -0.29 -7.98 13.66
N ILE A 110 -1.55 -8.24 13.33
CA ILE A 110 -2.71 -7.52 13.88
C ILE A 110 -2.88 -7.80 15.38
N ALA A 111 -2.72 -9.07 15.81
CA ALA A 111 -2.75 -9.42 17.23
C ALA A 111 -1.60 -8.75 18.01
N ARG A 112 -0.40 -8.65 17.40
CA ARG A 112 0.74 -7.90 17.95
C ARG A 112 0.46 -6.40 18.04
N LEU A 113 -0.20 -5.80 17.05
CA LEU A 113 -0.64 -4.40 17.11
C LEU A 113 -1.61 -4.18 18.29
N LYS A 114 -2.64 -5.03 18.43
CA LYS A 114 -3.60 -4.96 19.54
C LYS A 114 -2.95 -5.19 20.91
N GLU A 115 -1.95 -6.06 21.00
CA GLU A 115 -1.12 -6.23 22.21
C GLU A 115 -0.34 -4.95 22.55
N LEU A 116 0.29 -4.32 21.57
CA LEU A 116 1.06 -3.08 21.75
C LEU A 116 0.16 -1.91 22.16
N GLU A 117 -1.01 -1.75 21.54
CA GLU A 117 -2.00 -0.71 21.90
C GLU A 117 -2.47 -0.87 23.34
N ARG A 118 -2.94 -2.07 23.71
CA ARG A 118 -3.34 -2.37 25.09
C ARG A 118 -2.20 -2.14 26.09
N GLY A 119 -0.96 -2.48 25.73
CA GLY A 119 0.22 -2.19 26.57
C GLY A 119 0.52 -0.69 26.78
N VAL A 120 0.08 0.18 25.85
CA VAL A 120 0.11 1.64 26.05
C VAL A 120 -1.00 2.05 27.02
N GLU A 121 -2.22 1.56 26.81
CA GLU A 121 -3.39 1.87 27.65
C GLU A 121 -3.23 1.42 29.11
N GLU A 122 -2.66 0.24 29.33
CA GLU A 122 -2.37 -0.34 30.65
C GLU A 122 -1.12 0.28 31.32
N GLY A 123 -0.39 1.18 30.66
CA GLY A 123 0.85 1.78 31.19
C GLY A 123 2.03 0.81 31.31
N ALA A 124 1.91 -0.42 30.77
CA ALA A 124 2.90 -1.48 30.93
C ALA A 124 4.32 -1.10 30.45
N PHE A 125 4.42 -0.12 29.54
CA PHE A 125 5.70 0.37 29.02
C PHE A 125 6.49 1.29 29.96
N GLU A 126 5.96 1.68 31.13
CA GLU A 126 6.71 2.49 32.11
C GLU A 126 7.90 1.77 32.72
N PHE A 127 7.83 0.44 32.87
CA PHE A 127 8.89 -0.40 33.43
C PHE A 127 10.06 -0.67 32.47
N TYR A 128 9.95 -0.25 31.19
CA TYR A 128 10.95 -0.48 30.16
C TYR A 128 11.95 0.68 30.06
N THR A 129 13.16 0.39 29.59
CA THR A 129 14.14 1.45 29.32
C THR A 129 13.66 2.39 28.22
N LYS A 130 14.11 3.65 28.23
CA LYS A 130 13.77 4.63 27.18
C LYS A 130 14.04 4.12 25.75
N LYS A 131 15.06 3.28 25.57
CA LYS A 131 15.42 2.65 24.29
C LYS A 131 14.40 1.59 23.86
N GLU A 132 13.96 0.74 24.79
CA GLU A 132 12.96 -0.30 24.51
C GLU A 132 11.59 0.30 24.24
N ARG A 133 11.18 1.31 25.02
CA ARG A 133 9.96 2.11 24.77
C ARG A 133 9.93 2.66 23.35
N LEU A 134 11.02 3.31 22.92
CA LEU A 134 11.14 3.88 21.57
C LEU A 134 11.09 2.80 20.46
N LEU A 135 11.59 1.58 20.73
CA LEU A 135 11.50 0.47 19.77
C LEU A 135 10.07 -0.06 19.66
N LEU A 136 9.36 -0.21 20.78
CA LEU A 136 7.97 -0.67 20.84
C LEU A 136 7.00 0.37 20.22
N GLU A 137 7.25 1.66 20.45
CA GLU A 137 6.50 2.75 19.83
C GLU A 137 6.67 2.76 18.31
N ARG A 138 7.90 2.62 17.80
CA ARG A 138 8.19 2.47 16.37
C ARG A 138 7.60 1.19 15.77
N GLU A 139 7.54 0.10 16.54
CA GLU A 139 6.87 -1.14 16.12
C GLU A 139 5.36 -0.90 15.96
N ARG A 140 4.72 -0.26 16.95
CA ARG A 140 3.30 0.11 16.93
C ARG A 140 2.97 1.03 15.76
N GLU A 141 3.68 2.16 15.61
CA GLU A 141 3.47 3.12 14.51
C GLU A 141 3.62 2.49 13.13
N LYS A 142 4.59 1.57 12.99
CA LYS A 142 4.81 0.84 11.73
C LYS A 142 3.65 -0.12 11.44
N LEU A 143 3.18 -0.85 12.44
CA LEU A 143 2.07 -1.80 12.28
C LEU A 143 0.75 -1.06 12.02
N ASP A 144 0.43 -0.03 12.80
CA ASP A 144 -0.76 0.79 12.66
C ASP A 144 -0.88 1.42 11.27
N ARG A 145 0.21 2.03 10.77
CA ARG A 145 0.26 2.61 9.43
C ARG A 145 -0.19 1.62 8.35
N TYR A 146 0.27 0.36 8.38
CA TYR A 146 -0.05 -0.61 7.33
C TYR A 146 -1.31 -1.44 7.59
N LEU A 147 -1.76 -1.57 8.84
CA LEU A 147 -2.78 -2.55 9.24
C LEU A 147 -4.05 -1.93 9.85
N SER A 148 -4.08 -0.63 10.15
CA SER A 148 -5.24 0.10 10.70
C SER A 148 -6.56 -0.25 10.02
N GLY A 149 -6.64 -0.09 8.69
CA GLY A 149 -7.87 -0.37 7.92
C GLY A 149 -8.28 -1.85 7.79
N ILE A 150 -7.45 -2.80 8.26
CA ILE A 150 -7.79 -4.24 8.34
C ILE A 150 -7.71 -4.80 9.78
N LYS A 151 -7.58 -3.93 10.78
CA LYS A 151 -7.38 -4.29 12.19
C LYS A 151 -8.53 -5.12 12.79
N GLU A 152 -9.76 -4.86 12.34
CA GLU A 152 -10.97 -5.59 12.75
C GLU A 152 -11.38 -6.70 11.75
N MET A 153 -10.54 -6.99 10.75
CA MET A 153 -10.83 -8.00 9.73
C MET A 153 -10.57 -9.42 10.27
N THR A 154 -11.62 -10.13 10.66
CA THR A 154 -11.55 -11.49 11.23
C THR A 154 -11.39 -12.60 10.19
N ARG A 155 -11.90 -12.39 8.96
CA ARG A 155 -11.91 -13.33 7.83
C ARG A 155 -11.48 -12.64 6.54
N LEU A 156 -11.18 -13.41 5.50
CA LEU A 156 -10.88 -12.85 4.17
C LEU A 156 -12.09 -12.08 3.61
N PRO A 157 -11.86 -11.01 2.83
CA PRO A 157 -12.93 -10.28 2.16
C PRO A 157 -13.60 -11.14 1.08
N GLY A 158 -14.89 -10.90 0.84
CA GLY A 158 -15.64 -11.52 -0.25
C GLY A 158 -15.47 -10.81 -1.58
N LEU A 159 -15.04 -9.54 -1.58
CA LEU A 159 -14.78 -8.74 -2.78
C LEU A 159 -13.68 -7.71 -2.47
N VAL A 160 -12.81 -7.47 -3.45
CA VAL A 160 -11.81 -6.39 -3.38
C VAL A 160 -12.15 -5.31 -4.40
N PHE A 161 -12.29 -4.07 -3.93
CA PHE A 161 -12.42 -2.88 -4.76
C PHE A 161 -11.05 -2.19 -4.86
N VAL A 162 -10.52 -2.04 -6.08
CA VAL A 162 -9.17 -1.54 -6.33
C VAL A 162 -9.20 -0.25 -7.14
N VAL A 163 -8.44 0.76 -6.70
CA VAL A 163 -8.13 1.95 -7.50
C VAL A 163 -6.74 1.77 -8.09
N ASP A 164 -6.63 1.81 -9.42
CA ASP A 164 -5.43 1.46 -10.21
C ASP A 164 -4.99 -0.01 -10.08
N SER A 165 -5.51 -0.87 -10.94
CA SER A 165 -5.09 -2.27 -11.04
C SER A 165 -3.64 -2.47 -11.52
N THR A 166 -3.02 -1.47 -12.13
CA THR A 166 -1.64 -1.52 -12.63
C THR A 166 -0.65 -1.32 -11.49
N ARG A 167 -0.96 -0.41 -10.56
CA ARG A 167 -0.18 -0.13 -9.36
C ARG A 167 -0.42 -1.14 -8.24
N GLU A 168 -1.65 -1.64 -8.11
CA GLU A 168 -2.02 -2.66 -7.11
C GLU A 168 -1.94 -4.10 -7.65
N ASP A 169 -0.99 -4.36 -8.56
CA ASP A 169 -0.86 -5.64 -9.27
C ASP A 169 -0.69 -6.84 -8.33
N ILE A 170 -0.01 -6.67 -7.19
CA ILE A 170 0.13 -7.69 -6.13
C ILE A 170 -1.24 -8.01 -5.51
N ALA A 171 -2.05 -7.00 -5.19
CA ALA A 171 -3.36 -7.19 -4.58
C ALA A 171 -4.32 -7.94 -5.52
N VAL A 172 -4.35 -7.54 -6.79
CA VAL A 172 -5.14 -8.20 -7.85
C VAL A 172 -4.70 -9.66 -8.04
N ARG A 173 -3.40 -9.94 -8.12
CA ARG A 173 -2.88 -11.32 -8.24
C ARG A 173 -3.18 -12.18 -7.02
N GLU A 174 -3.11 -11.63 -5.81
CA GLU A 174 -3.45 -12.35 -4.58
C GLU A 174 -4.95 -12.67 -4.49
N ALA A 175 -5.82 -11.71 -4.81
CA ALA A 175 -7.26 -11.93 -4.85
C ALA A 175 -7.65 -12.99 -5.89
N ASN A 176 -7.13 -12.88 -7.11
CA ASN A 176 -7.37 -13.85 -8.19
C ASN A 176 -6.87 -15.26 -7.84
N ARG A 177 -5.73 -15.39 -7.14
CA ARG A 177 -5.23 -16.71 -6.68
C ARG A 177 -6.15 -17.38 -5.67
N LEU A 178 -6.90 -16.59 -4.89
CA LEU A 178 -7.86 -17.07 -3.89
C LEU A 178 -9.30 -17.18 -4.44
N GLY A 179 -9.53 -16.81 -5.71
CA GLY A 179 -10.86 -16.76 -6.30
C GLY A 179 -11.75 -15.64 -5.75
N ILE A 180 -11.16 -14.62 -5.11
CA ILE A 180 -11.91 -13.45 -4.61
C ILE A 180 -12.17 -12.52 -5.80
N PRO A 181 -13.43 -12.15 -6.09
CA PRO A 181 -13.75 -11.23 -7.19
C PRO A 181 -13.12 -9.85 -6.99
N VAL A 182 -12.58 -9.31 -8.09
CA VAL A 182 -11.92 -8.01 -8.13
C VAL A 182 -12.74 -7.06 -9.00
N VAL A 183 -13.19 -5.96 -8.39
CA VAL A 183 -13.75 -4.81 -9.09
C VAL A 183 -12.70 -3.72 -9.06
N ALA A 184 -12.35 -3.13 -10.20
CA ALA A 184 -11.36 -2.04 -10.22
C ALA A 184 -11.72 -0.90 -11.16
N ILE A 185 -11.27 0.31 -10.81
CA ILE A 185 -11.18 1.42 -11.76
C ILE A 185 -9.99 1.14 -12.68
N ALA A 186 -10.26 1.08 -13.98
CA ALA A 186 -9.30 0.68 -15.01
C ALA A 186 -9.14 1.80 -16.05
N ASP A 187 -8.00 2.47 -16.05
CA ASP A 187 -7.58 3.33 -17.16
C ASP A 187 -7.07 2.44 -18.32
N THR A 188 -6.87 3.06 -19.48
CA THR A 188 -6.42 2.50 -20.75
C THR A 188 -5.11 1.71 -20.71
N ASN A 189 -4.29 1.83 -19.66
CA ASN A 189 -3.06 1.05 -19.42
C ASN A 189 -3.32 -0.31 -18.70
N ALA A 190 -4.47 -0.48 -18.05
CA ALA A 190 -4.81 -1.66 -17.27
C ALA A 190 -5.04 -2.91 -18.14
N ASP A 191 -4.88 -4.11 -17.55
CA ASP A 191 -5.33 -5.35 -18.19
C ASP A 191 -6.73 -5.73 -17.66
N PRO A 192 -7.80 -5.60 -18.49
CA PRO A 192 -9.16 -5.88 -18.06
C PRO A 192 -9.44 -7.36 -17.82
N ASP A 193 -8.58 -8.27 -18.29
CA ASP A 193 -8.78 -9.72 -18.13
C ASP A 193 -8.35 -10.21 -16.73
N LEU A 194 -7.61 -9.39 -15.98
CA LEU A 194 -7.25 -9.64 -14.57
C LEU A 194 -8.37 -9.25 -13.59
N LEU A 195 -9.46 -8.66 -14.09
CA LEU A 195 -10.52 -8.07 -13.28
C LEU A 195 -11.84 -8.80 -13.52
N THR A 196 -12.61 -9.04 -12.46
CA THR A 196 -13.96 -9.60 -12.58
C THR A 196 -14.91 -8.57 -13.19
N ILE A 197 -14.76 -7.30 -12.78
CA ILE A 197 -15.45 -6.15 -13.39
C ILE A 197 -14.44 -5.01 -13.50
N ALA A 198 -14.17 -4.59 -14.74
CA ALA A 198 -13.32 -3.44 -15.06
C ALA A 198 -14.21 -2.20 -15.28
N ILE A 199 -14.28 -1.31 -14.29
CA ILE A 199 -14.95 -0.02 -14.41
C ILE A 199 -13.99 0.90 -15.19
N ALA A 200 -14.17 0.96 -16.51
CA ALA A 200 -13.31 1.76 -17.36
C ALA A 200 -13.42 3.25 -17.02
N GLY A 201 -12.34 3.90 -16.63
CA GLY A 201 -12.37 5.30 -16.23
C GLY A 201 -11.03 5.82 -15.69
N ASN A 202 -10.94 7.14 -15.57
CA ASN A 202 -9.75 7.83 -15.05
C ASN A 202 -9.47 7.44 -13.59
N ASP A 203 -8.27 6.94 -13.30
CA ASP A 203 -7.81 6.48 -11.99
C ASP A 203 -6.78 7.42 -11.33
N ASP A 204 -6.44 8.54 -11.96
CA ASP A 204 -5.54 9.60 -11.45
C ASP A 204 -6.32 10.82 -10.93
N ALA A 205 -7.46 11.15 -11.54
CA ALA A 205 -8.26 12.32 -11.22
C ALA A 205 -9.04 12.10 -9.92
N ILE A 206 -8.71 12.88 -8.88
CA ILE A 206 -9.37 12.87 -7.57
C ILE A 206 -10.91 12.92 -7.69
N ARG A 207 -11.45 13.75 -8.60
CA ARG A 207 -12.91 13.88 -8.83
C ARG A 207 -13.53 12.62 -9.43
N SER A 208 -12.84 11.95 -10.36
CA SER A 208 -13.27 10.68 -10.97
C SER A 208 -13.34 9.57 -9.91
N VAL A 209 -12.22 9.37 -9.21
CA VAL A 209 -12.08 8.32 -8.20
C VAL A 209 -13.01 8.56 -7.02
N SER A 210 -13.17 9.82 -6.57
CA SER A 210 -14.13 10.17 -5.52
C SER A 210 -15.56 9.82 -5.92
N LEU A 211 -16.00 10.15 -7.14
CA LEU A 211 -17.35 9.87 -7.62
C LEU A 211 -17.62 8.35 -7.67
N ILE A 212 -16.71 7.57 -8.25
CA ILE A 212 -16.88 6.11 -8.37
C ILE A 212 -16.79 5.43 -6.99
N THR A 213 -15.79 5.77 -6.17
CA THR A 213 -15.61 5.19 -4.83
C THR A 213 -16.80 5.50 -3.93
N ARG A 214 -17.31 6.74 -3.97
CA ARG A 214 -18.52 7.15 -3.25
C ARG A 214 -19.75 6.36 -3.70
N SER A 215 -19.95 6.19 -5.00
CA SER A 215 -21.08 5.40 -5.55
C SER A 215 -21.04 3.95 -5.04
N ILE A 216 -19.86 3.33 -5.02
CA ILE A 216 -19.67 1.99 -4.45
C ILE A 216 -19.94 1.99 -2.94
N ALA A 217 -19.41 2.95 -2.18
CA ALA A 217 -19.62 3.08 -0.74
C ALA A 217 -21.09 3.32 -0.34
N ASP A 218 -21.84 4.13 -1.12
CA ASP A 218 -23.27 4.36 -0.93
C ASP A 218 -24.09 3.06 -1.13
N VAL A 219 -23.68 2.21 -2.09
CA VAL A 219 -24.27 0.87 -2.27
C VAL A 219 -23.90 -0.07 -1.12
N VAL A 220 -22.67 -0.01 -0.60
CA VAL A 220 -22.28 -0.79 0.58
C VAL A 220 -23.13 -0.42 1.78
N GLU A 221 -23.25 0.88 2.06
CA GLU A 221 -24.02 1.40 3.19
C GLU A 221 -25.52 1.04 3.07
N THR A 222 -26.10 1.21 1.89
CA THR A 222 -27.51 0.86 1.63
C THR A 222 -27.75 -0.64 1.78
N SER A 223 -26.92 -1.48 1.16
CA SER A 223 -27.07 -2.95 1.21
C SER A 223 -26.89 -3.49 2.64
N ARG A 224 -26.04 -2.86 3.46
CA ARG A 224 -25.93 -3.20 4.89
C ARG A 224 -27.21 -2.86 5.66
N ARG A 225 -27.81 -1.68 5.42
CA ARG A 225 -29.07 -1.26 6.07
C ARG A 225 -30.26 -2.15 5.70
N GLU A 226 -30.26 -2.72 4.49
CA GLU A 226 -31.29 -3.68 4.04
C GLU A 226 -31.24 -5.03 4.81
N ILE A 227 -30.11 -5.37 5.44
CA ILE A 227 -29.94 -6.59 6.25
C ILE A 227 -30.24 -6.28 7.74
N PRO A 228 -31.27 -6.91 8.35
CA PRO A 228 -31.55 -6.76 9.78
C PRO A 228 -30.37 -7.19 10.65
N GLU A 229 -30.13 -6.51 11.77
CA GLU A 229 -28.94 -6.75 12.61
C GLU A 229 -28.83 -8.19 13.14
N ALA A 230 -29.96 -8.81 13.50
CA ALA A 230 -30.03 -10.24 13.85
C ALA A 230 -29.49 -11.15 12.74
N GLY A 231 -29.79 -10.84 11.47
CA GLY A 231 -29.28 -11.60 10.32
C GLY A 231 -27.77 -11.41 10.09
N ARG A 232 -27.17 -10.31 10.59
CA ARG A 232 -25.72 -10.11 10.54
C ARG A 232 -24.99 -10.98 11.56
N GLU A 233 -25.48 -11.04 12.80
CA GLU A 233 -24.88 -11.92 13.83
C GLU A 233 -25.00 -13.40 13.46
N GLU A 234 -26.13 -13.82 12.87
CA GLU A 234 -26.30 -15.17 12.32
C GLU A 234 -25.36 -15.44 11.14
N ALA A 235 -25.21 -14.51 10.20
CA ALA A 235 -24.28 -14.68 9.07
C ALA A 235 -22.81 -14.70 9.52
N GLU A 236 -22.43 -13.89 10.51
CA GLU A 236 -21.07 -13.87 11.04
C GLU A 236 -20.73 -15.12 11.85
N SER A 237 -21.67 -15.63 12.66
CA SER A 237 -21.48 -16.87 13.43
C SER A 237 -21.47 -18.13 12.55
N GLN A 238 -22.33 -18.22 11.53
CA GLN A 238 -22.29 -19.30 10.54
C GLN A 238 -21.00 -19.26 9.71
N ALA A 239 -20.54 -18.07 9.28
CA ALA A 239 -19.27 -17.91 8.58
C ALA A 239 -18.04 -18.24 9.45
N TYR A 240 -18.10 -17.94 10.76
CA TYR A 240 -17.05 -18.29 11.71
C TYR A 240 -16.88 -19.81 11.81
N THR A 241 -17.98 -20.54 11.95
CA THR A 241 -18.00 -22.01 12.04
C THR A 241 -17.37 -22.66 10.80
N TYR A 242 -17.76 -22.22 9.59
CA TYR A 242 -17.21 -22.77 8.35
C TYR A 242 -15.71 -22.46 8.17
N SER A 243 -15.24 -21.31 8.65
CA SER A 243 -13.81 -20.95 8.59
C SER A 243 -12.93 -21.67 9.61
N SER A 244 -13.49 -22.27 10.67
CA SER A 244 -12.73 -23.03 11.67
C SER A 244 -12.46 -24.48 11.25
N ASP A 245 -13.40 -25.13 10.56
CA ASP A 245 -13.30 -26.58 10.28
C ASP A 245 -12.44 -26.93 9.06
N ALA A 246 -12.30 -26.03 8.08
CA ALA A 246 -11.44 -26.25 6.90
C ALA A 246 -9.95 -25.93 7.14
N GLY A 247 -9.57 -25.55 8.37
CA GLY A 247 -8.34 -24.83 8.69
C GLY A 247 -7.26 -25.60 9.47
N GLY A 248 -7.35 -26.93 9.57
CA GLY A 248 -6.26 -27.78 10.08
C GLY A 248 -6.41 -28.33 11.50
N VAL A 249 -7.29 -29.32 11.68
CA VAL A 249 -7.28 -30.27 12.81
C VAL A 249 -7.37 -31.72 12.32
N ALA A 250 -6.37 -32.13 11.52
CA ALA A 250 -6.18 -33.52 11.10
C ALA A 250 -4.69 -33.87 11.02
N ASP A 251 -3.97 -33.79 12.15
CA ASP A 251 -2.81 -34.65 12.48
C ASP A 251 -2.17 -34.26 13.84
N ALA A 252 -2.79 -34.69 14.95
CA ALA A 252 -2.18 -34.62 16.28
C ALA A 252 -2.62 -35.75 17.23
N ALA A 253 -3.17 -36.84 16.71
CA ALA A 253 -3.60 -38.01 17.49
C ALA A 253 -2.67 -39.21 17.23
N GLY A 254 -1.41 -39.16 17.70
CA GLY A 254 -0.53 -40.34 17.57
C GLY A 254 0.99 -40.16 17.64
N SER A 255 1.55 -39.47 18.65
CA SER A 255 2.96 -39.71 19.02
C SER A 255 3.32 -39.25 20.44
N SER A 256 3.20 -40.16 21.41
CA SER A 256 3.75 -39.94 22.75
C SER A 256 5.28 -40.06 22.73
N ARG A 257 5.97 -38.94 22.48
CA ARG A 257 7.41 -38.80 22.80
C ARG A 257 7.58 -37.81 23.96
N ARG A 258 7.73 -38.38 25.18
CA ARG A 258 8.09 -37.64 26.41
C ARG A 258 9.29 -36.72 26.15
N ARG A 259 9.06 -35.40 26.08
CA ARG A 259 10.15 -34.40 26.10
C ARG A 259 10.81 -34.43 27.49
N ARG A 260 12.09 -34.79 27.54
CA ARG A 260 12.91 -34.60 28.76
C ARG A 260 12.99 -33.10 29.10
N PRO A 261 12.86 -32.68 30.36
CA PRO A 261 13.00 -31.28 30.73
C PRO A 261 14.44 -30.80 30.49
N ARG A 262 14.59 -29.63 29.86
CA ARG A 262 15.89 -28.96 29.71
C ARG A 262 16.34 -28.45 31.09
N ARG A 263 17.51 -28.90 31.57
CA ARG A 263 18.17 -28.30 32.75
C ARG A 263 18.50 -26.83 32.45
N LYS A 264 18.14 -25.91 33.36
CA LYS A 264 18.70 -24.56 33.39
C LYS A 264 20.21 -24.65 33.70
N PRO A 265 21.09 -23.86 33.07
CA PRO A 265 22.50 -23.82 33.43
C PRO A 265 22.68 -23.24 34.85
N ARG A 266 23.73 -23.68 35.56
CA ARG A 266 24.10 -23.14 36.88
C ARG A 266 24.80 -21.78 36.74
N PRO A 267 24.67 -20.87 37.72
CA PRO A 267 25.17 -19.49 37.61
C PRO A 267 26.70 -19.32 37.71
N GLU A 268 27.48 -20.38 37.92
CA GLU A 268 28.93 -20.30 38.13
C GLU A 268 29.75 -19.96 36.87
N VAL A 269 29.21 -20.21 35.67
CA VAL A 269 29.96 -20.06 34.40
C VAL A 269 30.08 -18.60 33.93
N ILE A 270 29.35 -17.66 34.56
CA ILE A 270 29.42 -16.22 34.23
C ILE A 270 30.58 -15.53 34.97
N ALA A 271 30.95 -16.00 36.16
CA ALA A 271 31.98 -15.36 37.00
C ALA A 271 33.41 -15.51 36.45
N GLN A 272 33.70 -16.58 35.70
CA GLN A 272 35.07 -16.88 35.23
C GLN A 272 35.50 -16.09 33.98
N ARG A 273 34.61 -15.31 33.35
CA ARG A 273 34.94 -14.48 32.16
C ARG A 273 35.36 -13.04 32.47
N LEU A 274 35.41 -12.64 33.74
CA LEU A 274 35.63 -11.25 34.17
C LEU A 274 36.97 -11.01 34.87
N HIS A 275 37.85 -12.03 35.00
CA HIS A 275 39.14 -11.92 35.68
C HIS A 275 40.32 -12.45 34.86
N HIS A 276 40.73 -11.69 33.84
CA HIS A 276 42.15 -11.60 33.48
C HIS A 276 42.50 -10.24 32.87
N PRO A 277 43.36 -9.42 33.51
CA PRO A 277 43.94 -8.23 32.89
C PRO A 277 45.14 -8.61 32.00
N ALA A 278 45.48 -7.73 31.05
CA ALA A 278 46.55 -7.96 30.07
C ALA A 278 47.96 -7.66 30.61
N VAL A 279 48.97 -8.39 30.12
CA VAL A 279 50.38 -7.98 30.07
C VAL A 279 51.00 -8.49 28.75
N ILE A 280 51.95 -7.71 28.21
CA ILE A 280 52.72 -7.93 26.97
C ILE A 280 54.14 -8.34 27.36
N GLU A 281 54.77 -9.31 26.69
CA GLU A 281 56.22 -9.29 26.38
C GLU A 281 56.64 -10.33 25.31
N SER A 282 57.93 -10.31 24.94
CA SER A 282 58.45 -10.58 23.59
C SER A 282 59.55 -11.67 23.51
N ALA A 283 60.07 -11.91 22.28
CA ALA A 283 61.34 -12.60 21.94
C ALA A 283 61.36 -14.17 22.07
N ASP A 284 62.12 -14.95 21.28
CA ASP A 284 62.74 -14.75 19.94
C ASP A 284 63.17 -16.11 19.32
N GLU A 285 63.50 -16.14 18.03
CA GLU A 285 64.31 -17.09 17.23
C GLU A 285 64.09 -18.62 17.22
N GLY A 286 64.13 -19.21 16.01
CA GLY A 286 64.22 -20.67 15.79
C GLY A 286 63.88 -21.15 14.36
N ALA A 287 64.90 -21.27 13.49
CA ALA A 287 64.85 -21.81 12.12
C ALA A 287 64.29 -23.26 12.03
N GLU A 288 63.85 -23.85 10.90
CA GLU A 288 64.07 -23.60 9.46
C GLU A 288 62.98 -24.33 8.62
N PRO A 289 62.57 -23.89 7.41
CA PRO A 289 61.67 -24.64 6.52
C PRO A 289 62.38 -25.26 5.29
N ALA A 290 61.91 -26.42 4.83
CA ALA A 290 62.47 -27.12 3.65
C ALA A 290 61.88 -26.62 2.31
N GLU A 291 62.72 -26.58 1.26
CA GLU A 291 62.39 -26.14 -0.10
C GLU A 291 61.70 -27.20 -0.98
N SER A 292 60.93 -26.75 -1.98
CA SER A 292 60.95 -27.34 -3.34
C SER A 292 60.38 -26.37 -4.40
N ASP A 293 61.24 -25.84 -5.28
CA ASP A 293 61.09 -25.56 -6.73
C ASP A 293 59.69 -25.14 -7.31
N ALA A 294 59.53 -24.13 -8.19
CA ALA A 294 60.40 -23.65 -9.27
C ALA A 294 59.93 -22.32 -9.93
N LYS A 295 60.89 -21.51 -10.43
CA LYS A 295 60.86 -20.50 -11.55
C LYS A 295 59.71 -19.47 -11.67
N ALA A 296 59.96 -18.15 -11.56
CA ALA A 296 60.61 -17.22 -12.54
C ALA A 296 59.67 -16.84 -13.72
N GLU A 297 59.57 -15.58 -14.21
CA GLU A 297 60.47 -14.40 -14.27
C GLU A 297 59.72 -13.09 -13.90
N ALA A 298 60.29 -12.15 -13.11
CA ALA A 298 61.06 -10.94 -13.51
C ALA A 298 60.28 -9.92 -14.38
N ALA A 299 59.82 -8.77 -13.85
CA ALA A 299 60.54 -7.47 -13.67
C ALA A 299 59.97 -6.41 -14.67
N ASP A 300 60.01 -5.08 -14.49
CA ASP A 300 60.56 -4.20 -13.44
C ASP A 300 59.66 -2.93 -13.23
N LYS A 301 60.02 -2.09 -12.27
CA LYS A 301 59.35 -0.89 -11.76
C LYS A 301 59.38 0.31 -12.73
N SER A 302 58.45 1.27 -12.57
CA SER A 302 58.76 2.61 -12.00
C SER A 302 57.59 3.63 -12.07
N GLU A 303 57.27 4.21 -10.89
CA GLU A 303 56.73 5.57 -10.72
C GLU A 303 57.89 6.61 -10.89
N PRO A 304 57.68 7.96 -11.02
CA PRO A 304 56.62 8.75 -10.36
C PRO A 304 56.05 10.05 -11.02
N ALA A 305 54.94 10.51 -10.44
CA ALA A 305 54.54 11.90 -10.06
C ALA A 305 54.62 13.16 -11.00
N ALA A 306 53.44 13.79 -11.13
CA ALA A 306 53.10 15.20 -10.85
C ALA A 306 53.09 16.34 -11.94
N ALA A 307 51.98 17.12 -11.89
CA ALA A 307 51.68 18.44 -12.50
C ALA A 307 51.66 18.54 -14.05
N ASP A 308 50.90 19.44 -14.72
CA ASP A 308 50.28 20.72 -14.32
C ASP A 308 48.99 21.05 -15.16
N LYS A 309 48.24 22.11 -14.83
CA LYS A 309 47.10 22.69 -15.59
C LYS A 309 47.55 23.92 -16.43
N PRO A 310 46.87 24.29 -17.54
CA PRO A 310 45.84 25.38 -17.48
C PRO A 310 44.69 25.33 -18.53
N GLU A 311 43.68 26.21 -18.35
CA GLU A 311 42.65 26.59 -19.35
C GLU A 311 43.11 27.77 -20.25
N PRO A 312 42.44 28.03 -21.39
CA PRO A 312 41.67 29.30 -21.56
C PRO A 312 40.35 29.15 -22.42
N ALA A 313 39.34 30.05 -22.52
CA ALA A 313 39.05 31.46 -22.14
C ALA A 313 39.38 32.56 -23.22
N VAL A 314 38.55 33.56 -23.63
CA VAL A 314 37.09 33.89 -23.60
C VAL A 314 36.76 34.91 -24.75
N ALA A 315 35.52 35.01 -25.28
CA ALA A 315 34.92 36.26 -25.88
C ALA A 315 33.39 36.12 -26.13
N ASP A 316 32.44 36.94 -25.64
CA ASP A 316 32.11 38.40 -25.85
C ASP A 316 31.38 38.69 -27.19
N ASN A 317 30.31 39.52 -27.35
CA ASN A 317 29.53 40.46 -26.49
C ASN A 317 28.17 40.81 -27.23
N PRO A 318 27.50 42.00 -27.13
CA PRO A 318 26.64 42.62 -26.09
C PRO A 318 25.11 42.76 -26.44
N GLU A 319 24.31 43.35 -25.53
CA GLU A 319 22.90 43.83 -25.73
C GLU A 319 22.79 45.15 -26.56
N PRO A 320 21.57 45.59 -26.96
CA PRO A 320 20.93 46.69 -26.21
C PRO A 320 19.38 46.69 -26.09
N ALA A 321 18.88 47.62 -25.26
CA ALA A 321 17.51 47.82 -24.76
C ALA A 321 16.38 48.17 -25.75
N ALA A 322 15.12 48.04 -25.28
CA ALA A 322 13.95 48.79 -25.76
C ALA A 322 12.96 49.09 -24.62
N ASP A 323 12.34 50.28 -24.69
CA ASP A 323 11.33 50.83 -23.77
C ASP A 323 9.97 50.95 -24.50
N ALA A 324 8.86 50.69 -23.81
CA ALA A 324 7.50 51.16 -24.11
C ALA A 324 6.51 50.60 -23.05
N GLY A 325 5.71 51.48 -22.44
CA GLY A 325 4.71 51.11 -21.44
C GLY A 325 3.33 50.71 -21.98
N SER A 326 2.44 50.32 -21.07
CA SER A 326 0.99 50.27 -21.28
C SER A 326 0.27 50.61 -19.98
N GLU A 327 -0.45 51.72 -19.99
CA GLU A 327 -1.40 52.10 -18.93
C GLU A 327 -2.68 51.24 -19.00
N ASP A 328 -3.44 51.27 -17.90
CA ASP A 328 -4.87 50.96 -17.78
C ASP A 328 -5.42 49.58 -18.23
N ALA A 329 -5.76 48.77 -17.23
CA ALA A 329 -6.87 47.82 -17.29
C ALA A 329 -7.64 47.80 -15.96
N GLU A 330 -8.94 48.08 -16.04
CA GLU A 330 -9.89 48.25 -14.94
C GLU A 330 -9.87 47.16 -13.85
N ALA A 331 -10.06 47.57 -12.59
CA ALA A 331 -10.36 46.66 -11.48
C ALA A 331 -11.47 47.18 -10.58
N ALA A 332 -12.36 46.27 -10.18
CA ALA A 332 -13.31 46.34 -9.06
C ALA A 332 -14.48 47.34 -9.12
N VAL A 333 -15.57 46.91 -9.77
CA VAL A 333 -16.94 47.12 -9.24
C VAL A 333 -17.19 46.12 -8.10
N VAL A 334 -18.17 46.42 -7.22
CA VAL A 334 -18.56 45.71 -5.98
C VAL A 334 -17.61 46.00 -4.82
N GLY A 335 -18.04 46.54 -3.69
CA GLY A 335 -19.41 46.89 -3.27
C GLY A 335 -19.54 46.63 -1.77
N GLU A 336 -19.76 47.68 -0.97
CA GLU A 336 -19.88 47.57 0.48
C GLU A 336 -21.21 48.17 0.94
N VAL A 337 -21.81 47.55 1.95
CA VAL A 337 -23.21 47.68 2.34
C VAL A 337 -23.31 48.28 3.75
N GLU A 338 -24.39 49.02 3.99
CA GLU A 338 -24.88 49.49 5.30
C GLU A 338 -24.03 50.52 6.06
N SER A 339 -24.57 51.74 6.15
CA SER A 339 -24.72 52.44 7.44
C SER A 339 -25.97 53.30 7.45
N GLU A 340 -26.60 53.36 8.62
CA GLU A 340 -27.92 53.94 8.91
C GLU A 340 -27.98 55.48 8.74
N GLU A 341 -29.10 56.02 8.25
CA GLU A 341 -29.96 56.93 9.05
C GLU A 341 -31.24 57.40 8.30
N LYS A 342 -32.35 57.43 9.06
CA LYS A 342 -33.65 58.10 8.82
C LYS A 342 -34.61 57.56 7.75
#